data_AF-X1HV99-F1
#
_entry.id   AF-X1HV99-F1
#
_cell.length_a   1.000
_cell.length_b   1.000
_cell.length_c   1.000
_cell.angle_alpha   90.00
_cell.angle_beta   90.00
_cell.angle_gamma   90.00
#
_symmetry.space_group_name_H-M   'P 1'
#
loop_
_entity.id
_entity.type
_entity.pdbx_description
1 polymer ?
#
loop_
_entity_poly.entity_id
_entity_poly.type
_entity_poly.pdbx_seq_one_letter_code
_entity_poly.pdbx_strand_id
1 'polypeptide(L)' 'MDMAKYNIDMLEALQEKTKGNLTEQEGKVLENTLNEVRMAYVKVAG' A
#
# COMPACT_ATOMS: atom_id res chain seq x y z
N MET A 1 9.93 -5.59 -12.78
CA MET A 1 8.98 -4.49 -12.51
C MET A 1 7.64 -5.00 -12.00
N ASP A 2 7.17 -6.18 -12.42
CA ASP A 2 5.82 -6.67 -12.07
C ASP A 2 5.63 -7.05 -10.59
N MET A 3 6.68 -7.54 -9.92
CA MET A 3 6.60 -7.91 -8.50
C MET A 3 6.28 -6.72 -7.58
N ALA A 4 6.79 -5.52 -7.91
CA ALA A 4 6.52 -4.33 -7.10
C ALA A 4 5.07 -3.84 -7.26
N LYS A 5 4.53 -3.92 -8.48
CA LYS A 5 3.11 -3.65 -8.74
C LYS A 5 2.20 -4.66 -8.05
N TYR A 6 2.56 -5.94 -8.13
CA TYR A 6 1.85 -7.02 -7.44
C TYR A 6 1.83 -6.83 -5.91
N ASN A 7 2.96 -6.41 -5.33
CA ASN A 7 3.02 -6.10 -3.90
C ASN A 7 2.15 -4.89 -3.53
N ILE A 8 2.07 -3.86 -4.36
CA ILE A 8 1.18 -2.71 -4.16
C ILE A 8 -0.28 -3.16 -4.21
N ASP A 9 -0.67 -3.92 -5.25
CA ASP A 9 -2.03 -4.41 -5.41
C ASP A 9 -2.43 -5.33 -4.25
N MET A 10 -1.50 -6.16 -3.75
CA MET A 10 -1.73 -7.02 -2.58
C MET A 10 -1.89 -6.23 -1.28
N LEU A 11 -1.07 -5.19 -1.07
CA LEU A 11 -1.18 -4.31 0.09
C LEU A 11 -2.47 -3.48 0.05
N GLU A 12 -2.91 -3.06 -1.13
CA GLU A 12 -4.16 -2.32 -1.32
C GLU A 12 -5.37 -3.22 -1.06
N ALA A 13 -5.36 -4.46 -1.56
CA ALA A 13 -6.38 -5.46 -1.25
C ALA A 13 -6.43 -5.78 0.25
N LEU A 14 -5.28 -5.81 0.94
CA LEU A 14 -5.23 -5.95 2.40
C LEU A 14 -5.79 -4.71 3.10
N GLN A 15 -5.49 -3.50 2.64
CA GLN A 15 -6.06 -2.27 3.18
C GLN A 15 -7.58 -2.26 3.04
N GLU A 16 -8.13 -2.61 1.87
CA GLU A 16 -9.58 -2.69 1.67
C GLU A 16 -10.22 -3.73 2.58
N LYS A 17 -9.61 -4.91 2.73
CA LYS A 17 -10.09 -5.98 3.61
C LYS A 17 -9.99 -5.62 5.09
N THR A 18 -9.06 -4.74 5.47
CA THR A 18 -8.79 -4.38 6.87
C THR A 18 -9.35 -3.02 7.26
N LYS A 19 -9.86 -2.20 6.32
CA LYS A 19 -10.37 -0.84 6.55
C LYS A 19 -11.44 -0.71 7.65
N GLY A 20 -12.21 -1.77 7.90
CA GLY A 20 -13.21 -1.83 8.98
C GLY A 20 -12.73 -2.43 10.31
N ASN A 21 -11.52 -2.99 10.33
CA ASN A 21 -10.90 -3.61 11.51
C ASN A 21 -9.68 -2.84 12.04
N LEU A 22 -9.22 -1.82 11.31
CA LEU A 22 -8.07 -1.00 11.69
C LEU A 22 -8.51 0.15 12.60
N THR A 23 -7.73 0.40 13.63
CA THR A 23 -7.81 1.65 14.39
C THR A 23 -7.27 2.82 13.54
N GLU A 24 -7.64 4.07 13.86
CA GLU A 24 -7.20 5.26 13.10
C GLU A 24 -5.68 5.35 12.94
N GLN A 25 -4.91 4.91 13.95
CA GLN A 25 -3.46 4.85 13.85
C GLN A 25 -2.98 3.80 12.85
N GLU A 26 -3.51 2.58 12.91
CA GLU A 26 -3.12 1.51 12.00
C GLU A 26 -3.50 1.83 10.55
N GLY A 27 -4.67 2.45 10.35
CA GLY A 27 -5.09 2.96 9.04
C GLY A 27 -4.13 3.99 8.47
N LYS A 28 -3.71 4.97 9.28
CA LYS A 28 -2.72 5.98 8.88
C LYS A 28 -1.37 5.37 8.55
N VAL A 29 -0.90 4.43 9.35
CA VAL A 29 0.40 3.76 9.09
C VAL A 29 0.32 2.99 7.78
N LEU A 30 -0.74 2.21 7.58
CA LEU A 30 -0.94 1.41 6.37
C LEU A 30 -1.04 2.27 5.11
N GLU A 31 -1.79 3.38 5.19
CA GLU A 31 -1.96 4.34 4.09
C GLU A 31 -0.64 5.07 3.76
N ASN A 32 0.13 5.47 4.78
CA ASN A 32 1.45 6.05 4.58
C ASN A 32 2.42 5.07 3.94
N THR A 33 2.47 3.82 4.41
CA THR A 33 3.33 2.78 3.82
C THR A 33 2.92 2.48 2.37
N LEU A 34 1.63 2.36 2.07
CA LEU A 34 1.16 2.12 0.71
C LEU A 34 1.56 3.27 -0.23
N ASN A 35 1.43 4.51 0.24
CA ASN A 35 1.85 5.70 -0.52
C ASN A 35 3.35 5.73 -0.77
N GLU A 36 4.18 5.43 0.24
CA GLU A 36 5.64 5.36 0.08
C GLU A 36 6.05 4.30 -0.96
N VAL A 37 5.47 3.11 -0.87
CA VAL A 37 5.77 2.00 -1.80
C VAL A 37 5.29 2.34 -3.22
N ARG A 38 4.12 2.99 -3.37
CA ARG A 38 3.65 3.51 -4.66
C ARG A 38 4.60 4.55 -5.25
N MET A 39 5.00 5.55 -4.48
CA MET A 39 5.93 6.58 -4.96
C MET A 39 7.27 5.97 -5.34
N ALA A 40 7.80 5.03 -4.54
CA ALA A 40 9.04 4.33 -4.84
C ALA A 40 8.90 3.50 -6.13
N TYR A 41 7.78 2.81 -6.33
CA TYR A 41 7.51 2.08 -7.56
C TYR A 41 7.44 3.00 -8.78
N VAL A 42 6.70 4.11 -8.70
CA VAL A 42 6.60 5.09 -9.80
C VAL A 42 7.98 5.70 -10.12
N LYS A 43 8.81 5.98 -9.11
CA LYS A 43 10.18 6.48 -9.29
C LYS A 43 11.12 5.49 -9.98
N VAL A 44 10.90 4.19 -9.78
CA VAL A 44 11.75 3.13 -10.33
C VAL A 44 11.22 2.63 -11.68
N ALA A 45 9.90 2.69 -11.88
CA ALA A 45 9.22 2.27 -13.10
C ALA A 45 9.15 3.36 -14.18
N GLY A 46 9.34 4.63 -13.81
CA GLY A 46 9.51 5.77 -14.72
C GLY A 46 10.97 5.98 -15.11
#